data_AF-A0A9E6DTJ1-F1
#
_entry.id   AF-A0A9E6DTJ1-F1
#
_cell.length_a   1.000
_cell.length_b   1.000
_cell.length_c   1.000
_cell.angle_alpha   90.00
_cell.angle_beta   90.00
_cell.angle_gamma   90.00
#
_symmetry.space_group_name_H-M   'P 1'
#
loop_
_entity.id
_entity.type
_entity.pdbx_description
1 polymer ?
#
loop_
_entity_poly.entity_id
_entity_poly.type
_entity_poly.pdbx_seq_one_letter_code
_entity_poly.pdbx_strand_id
1 'polypeptide(L)'
;MKKPPLGLSILMLLYFALAVVALFRAVNTQAVDLFSLGVIPVLIGLILRTNWASVVFNVYLAVQTLGLSALAGTAIIAYQISPQDVKVILDGHDIPVPLIAIIATLLLSFQIYLALAKSTKAYLQVEEASKNKRFDHA
;
A
#
# COMPACT_ATOMS: atom_id res chain seq x y z
N MET A 1 -10.23 24.13 0.56
CA MET A 1 -9.77 22.73 0.63
C MET A 1 -8.30 22.71 1.04
N LYS A 2 -7.92 22.17 2.20
CA LYS A 2 -6.49 22.06 2.56
C LYS A 2 -5.86 20.99 1.66
N LYS A 3 -4.77 21.32 0.98
CA LYS A 3 -4.07 20.38 0.08
C LYS A 3 -3.50 19.22 0.90
N PRO A 4 -3.57 17.97 0.42
CA PRO A 4 -2.88 16.87 1.08
C PRO A 4 -1.38 17.16 1.18
N PRO A 5 -0.71 16.67 2.25
CA PRO A 5 0.75 16.70 2.32
C PRO A 5 1.34 16.09 1.05
N LEU A 6 2.46 16.63 0.56
CA LEU A 6 3.05 16.21 -0.70
C LEU A 6 3.36 14.70 -0.71
N GLY A 7 3.91 14.16 0.38
CA GLY A 7 4.15 12.72 0.52
C GLY A 7 2.87 11.87 0.46
N LEU A 8 1.78 12.31 1.08
CA LEU A 8 0.50 11.61 1.02
C LEU A 8 -0.10 11.66 -0.40
N SER A 9 0.12 12.76 -1.11
CA SER A 9 -0.33 12.93 -2.50
C SER A 9 0.39 11.96 -3.45
N ILE A 10 1.71 11.83 -3.29
CA ILE A 10 2.51 10.83 -4.03
C ILE A 10 2.01 9.43 -3.69
N LEU A 11 1.77 9.14 -2.41
CA LEU A 11 1.27 7.83 -2.01
C LEU A 11 -0.09 7.51 -2.66
N MET A 12 -1.02 8.46 -2.64
CA MET A 12 -2.33 8.28 -3.28
C MET A 12 -2.21 8.07 -4.80
N LEU A 13 -1.28 8.77 -5.47
CA LEU A 13 -1.01 8.56 -6.90
C LEU A 13 -0.48 7.15 -7.17
N LEU A 14 0.49 6.68 -6.37
CA LEU A 14 1.03 5.33 -6.49
C LEU A 14 -0.05 4.27 -6.24
N TYR A 15 -0.90 4.48 -5.22
CA TYR A 15 -2.01 3.60 -4.92
C TYR A 15 -3.04 3.55 -6.04
N PHE A 16 -3.32 4.67 -6.69
CA PHE A 16 -4.18 4.72 -7.86
C PHE A 16 -3.58 3.92 -9.03
N ALA A 17 -2.30 4.12 -9.35
CA ALA A 17 -1.62 3.36 -10.39
C ALA A 17 -1.62 1.85 -10.11
N LEU A 18 -1.32 1.46 -8.86
CA LEU A 18 -1.36 0.06 -8.42
C LEU A 18 -2.78 -0.53 -8.50
N ALA A 19 -3.81 0.23 -8.12
CA ALA A 19 -5.20 -0.22 -8.24
C ALA A 19 -5.58 -0.50 -9.70
N VAL A 20 -5.16 0.36 -10.64
CA VAL A 20 -5.40 0.16 -12.07
C VAL A 20 -4.71 -1.11 -12.57
N VAL A 21 -3.43 -1.32 -12.22
CA VAL A 21 -2.68 -2.53 -12.59
C VAL A 21 -3.29 -3.78 -11.96
N ALA A 22 -3.68 -3.71 -10.69
CA ALA A 22 -4.31 -4.82 -9.98
C ALA A 22 -5.65 -5.21 -10.61
N LEU A 23 -6.46 -4.23 -11.00
CA LEU A 23 -7.74 -4.46 -11.66
C LEU A 23 -7.54 -5.06 -13.06
N PHE A 24 -6.59 -4.52 -13.83
CA PHE A 24 -6.23 -5.08 -15.14
C PHE A 24 -5.78 -6.53 -15.03
N ARG A 25 -4.93 -6.85 -14.06
CA ARG A 25 -4.50 -8.22 -13.78
C ARG A 25 -5.67 -9.11 -13.39
N ALA A 26 -6.51 -8.67 -12.45
CA ALA A 26 -7.65 -9.44 -11.96
C ALA A 26 -8.63 -9.81 -13.08
N VAL A 27 -8.87 -8.90 -14.03
CA VAL A 27 -9.70 -9.15 -15.22
C VAL A 27 -9.04 -10.19 -16.13
N ASN A 28 -7.74 -10.05 -16.41
CA ASN A 28 -7.04 -10.93 -17.36
C ASN A 28 -6.78 -12.34 -16.80
N THR A 29 -6.47 -12.46 -15.51
CA THR A 29 -6.10 -13.74 -14.89
C THR A 29 -7.25 -14.40 -14.13
N GLN A 30 -8.41 -13.73 -14.03
CA GLN A 30 -9.56 -14.13 -13.19
C GLN A 30 -9.18 -14.42 -11.71
N ALA A 31 -8.02 -13.94 -11.28
CA ALA A 31 -7.50 -14.16 -9.93
C ALA A 31 -7.63 -12.86 -9.13
N VAL A 32 -8.50 -12.89 -8.13
CA VAL A 32 -8.70 -11.78 -7.20
C VAL A 32 -7.74 -11.96 -6.04
N ASP A 33 -6.85 -11.00 -5.85
CA ASP A 33 -5.88 -11.01 -4.76
C ASP A 33 -6.13 -9.82 -3.83
N LEU A 34 -6.33 -10.13 -2.55
CA LEU A 34 -6.58 -9.16 -1.50
C LEU A 34 -5.38 -8.24 -1.24
N PHE A 35 -4.15 -8.71 -1.45
CA PHE A 35 -2.94 -7.88 -1.31
C PHE A 35 -2.89 -6.78 -2.38
N SER A 36 -3.36 -7.08 -3.58
CA SER A 36 -3.38 -6.17 -4.71
C SER A 36 -4.56 -5.20 -4.66
N LEU A 37 -5.76 -5.69 -4.32
CA LEU A 37 -7.00 -4.89 -4.34
C LEU A 37 -7.29 -4.19 -3.01
N GLY A 38 -6.64 -4.58 -1.91
CA GLY A 38 -6.77 -3.93 -0.60
C GLY A 38 -6.38 -2.46 -0.60
N VAL A 39 -5.63 -2.01 -1.61
CA VAL A 39 -5.29 -0.60 -1.82
C VAL A 39 -6.51 0.29 -2.14
N ILE A 40 -7.56 -0.26 -2.75
CA ILE A 40 -8.75 0.48 -3.17
C ILE A 40 -9.51 1.10 -1.99
N PRO A 41 -9.94 0.33 -0.96
CA PRO A 41 -10.62 0.91 0.18
C PRO A 41 -9.74 1.91 0.95
N VAL A 42 -8.42 1.69 0.99
CA VAL A 42 -7.46 2.65 1.57
C VAL A 42 -7.47 3.96 0.78
N LEU A 43 -7.38 3.89 -0.55
CA LEU A 43 -7.38 5.06 -1.43
C LEU A 43 -8.69 5.85 -1.28
N ILE A 44 -9.83 5.17 -1.27
CA ILE A 44 -11.14 5.80 -1.03
C ILE A 44 -11.16 6.54 0.31
N GLY A 45 -10.70 5.88 1.38
CA GLY A 45 -10.65 6.49 2.71
C GLY A 45 -9.75 7.73 2.76
N LEU A 46 -8.57 7.68 2.13
CA LEU A 46 -7.63 8.80 2.09
C LEU A 46 -8.14 10.00 1.26
N ILE A 47 -8.80 9.73 0.13
CA ILE A 47 -9.39 10.77 -0.72
C ILE A 47 -10.57 11.45 -0.01
N LEU A 48 -11.48 10.66 0.55
CA LEU A 48 -12.67 11.14 1.24
C LEU A 48 -12.39 11.63 2.67
N ARG A 49 -11.16 11.47 3.17
CA ARG A 49 -10.73 11.84 4.52
C ARG A 49 -11.64 11.27 5.61
N THR A 50 -12.02 10.01 5.44
CA THR A 50 -12.93 9.37 6.38
C THR A 50 -12.22 9.03 7.69
N ASN A 51 -12.98 9.00 8.77
CA ASN A 51 -12.50 8.70 10.11
C ASN A 51 -11.87 7.29 10.20
N TRP A 52 -12.40 6.36 9.41
CA TRP A 52 -11.90 4.99 9.30
C TRP A 52 -10.68 4.85 8.40
N ALA A 53 -10.30 5.87 7.63
CA ALA A 53 -9.17 5.81 6.70
C ALA A 53 -7.86 5.48 7.41
N SER A 54 -7.63 6.05 8.60
CA SER A 54 -6.41 5.76 9.36
C SER A 54 -6.36 4.30 9.83
N VAL A 55 -7.49 3.74 10.22
CA VAL A 55 -7.58 2.34 10.68
C VAL A 55 -7.33 1.41 9.51
N VAL A 56 -8.05 1.61 8.38
CA VAL A 56 -7.90 0.78 7.18
C VAL A 56 -6.50 0.89 6.58
N PHE A 57 -5.88 2.08 6.60
CA PHE A 57 -4.50 2.25 6.15
C PHE A 57 -3.52 1.45 7.03
N ASN A 58 -3.66 1.50 8.36
CA ASN A 58 -2.80 0.72 9.26
C ASN A 58 -2.99 -0.80 9.10
N VAL A 59 -4.24 -1.25 8.93
CA VAL A 59 -4.54 -2.67 8.67
C VAL A 59 -3.90 -3.12 7.36
N TYR A 60 -4.02 -2.32 6.30
CA TYR A 60 -3.41 -2.61 5.01
C TYR A 60 -1.88 -2.71 5.09
N LEU A 61 -1.24 -1.85 5.89
CA LEU A 61 0.20 -1.93 6.13
C LEU A 61 0.60 -3.16 6.93
N ALA A 62 -0.20 -3.56 7.93
CA ALA A 62 0.06 -4.78 8.68
C ALA A 62 -0.02 -6.01 7.76
N VAL A 63 -1.04 -6.08 6.90
CA VAL A 63 -1.21 -7.16 5.92
C VAL A 63 -0.05 -7.18 4.91
N GLN A 64 0.35 -6.04 4.35
CA GLN A 64 1.52 -5.98 3.46
C GLN A 64 2.81 -6.42 4.15
N THR A 65 3.01 -6.02 5.41
CA THR A 65 4.19 -6.40 6.20
C THR A 65 4.22 -7.92 6.39
N LEU A 66 3.09 -8.52 6.78
CA LEU A 66 2.97 -9.98 6.93
C LEU A 66 3.22 -10.70 5.60
N GLY A 67 2.65 -10.19 4.50
CA GLY A 67 2.86 -10.75 3.16
C GLY A 67 4.34 -10.69 2.75
N LEU A 68 4.99 -9.55 2.94
CA LEU A 68 6.41 -9.39 2.61
C LEU A 68 7.30 -10.28 3.49
N SER A 69 7.00 -10.41 4.79
CA SER A 69 7.72 -11.32 5.69
C SER A 69 7.56 -12.78 5.29
N ALA A 70 6.35 -13.21 4.89
CA ALA A 70 6.11 -14.55 4.39
C ALA A 70 6.91 -14.82 3.10
N LEU A 71 6.85 -13.89 2.13
CA LEU A 71 7.62 -13.99 0.89
C LEU A 71 9.13 -14.01 1.14
N ALA A 72 9.62 -13.19 2.07
CA ALA A 72 11.03 -13.18 2.46
C ALA A 72 11.45 -14.51 3.08
N GLY A 73 10.65 -15.07 3.99
CA GLY A 73 10.91 -16.38 4.59
C GLY A 73 10.98 -17.49 3.53
N THR A 74 10.02 -17.53 2.61
CA THR A 74 10.02 -18.47 1.48
C THR A 74 11.24 -18.27 0.59
N ALA A 75 11.61 -17.03 0.27
CA ALA A 75 12.76 -16.73 -0.57
C ALA A 75 14.09 -17.16 0.09
N ILE A 76 14.26 -16.92 1.39
CA ILE A 76 15.45 -17.33 2.14
C ILE A 76 15.60 -18.85 2.12
N ILE A 77 14.51 -19.59 2.40
CA ILE A 77 14.52 -21.06 2.37
C ILE A 77 14.82 -21.57 0.95
N ALA A 78 14.18 -20.99 -0.08
CA ALA A 78 14.42 -21.37 -1.47
C ALA A 78 15.89 -21.14 -1.89
N TYR A 79 16.49 -20.03 -1.46
CA TYR A 79 17.90 -19.73 -1.72
C TYR A 79 18.84 -20.76 -1.07
N GLN A 80 18.46 -21.33 0.07
CA GLN A 80 19.26 -22.36 0.74
C GLN A 80 19.13 -23.73 0.07
N ILE A 81 17.95 -24.07 -0.46
CA ILE A 81 17.69 -25.39 -1.04
C ILE A 81 18.18 -25.46 -2.50
N SER A 82 17.91 -24.44 -3.31
CA SER A 82 18.21 -24.45 -4.75
C SER A 82 18.49 -23.02 -5.26
N PRO A 83 19.68 -22.46 -4.99
CA PRO A 83 20.00 -21.07 -5.26
C PRO A 83 19.91 -20.70 -6.76
N GLN A 84 20.18 -21.64 -7.67
CA GLN A 84 20.05 -21.43 -9.11
C GLN A 84 18.61 -21.21 -9.60
N ASP A 85 17.61 -21.69 -8.85
CA ASP A 85 16.20 -21.67 -9.25
C ASP A 85 15.46 -20.42 -8.72
N VAL A 86 16.12 -19.59 -7.92
CA VAL A 86 15.56 -18.36 -7.34
C VAL A 86 15.82 -17.17 -8.26
N LYS A 87 15.24 -17.25 -9.46
CA LYS A 87 15.31 -16.18 -10.47
C LYS A 87 13.93 -15.83 -10.97
N VAL A 88 13.68 -14.53 -11.11
CA VAL A 88 12.46 -14.04 -11.76
C VAL A 88 12.84 -13.68 -13.19
N ILE A 89 12.32 -14.42 -14.16
CA ILE A 89 12.57 -14.18 -15.58
C ILE A 89 11.39 -13.40 -16.15
N LEU A 90 11.65 -12.20 -16.65
CA LEU A 90 10.65 -11.38 -17.34
C LEU A 90 11.15 -11.09 -18.75
N ASP A 91 10.41 -11.53 -19.77
CA ASP A 91 10.75 -11.32 -21.18
C ASP A 91 12.19 -11.77 -21.55
N GLY A 92 12.63 -12.89 -20.97
CA GLY A 92 13.98 -13.43 -21.16
C GLY A 92 15.09 -12.76 -20.36
N HIS A 93 14.78 -11.74 -19.55
CA HIS A 93 15.74 -11.07 -18.68
C HIS A 93 15.62 -11.54 -17.22
N ASP A 94 16.76 -11.88 -16.63
CA ASP A 94 16.88 -12.25 -15.21
C ASP A 94 16.75 -10.99 -14.32
N ILE A 95 15.65 -10.90 -13.58
CA ILE A 95 15.43 -9.91 -12.53
C ILE A 95 15.92 -10.50 -11.20
N PRO A 96 16.91 -9.87 -10.54
CA PRO A 96 17.43 -10.38 -9.28
C PRO A 96 16.40 -10.20 -8.16
N VAL A 97 16.05 -11.30 -7.48
CA VAL A 97 15.11 -11.31 -6.35
C VAL A 97 15.52 -10.36 -5.21
N PRO A 98 16.81 -10.19 -4.85
CA PRO A 98 17.22 -9.22 -3.85
C PRO A 98 16.83 -7.78 -4.20
N LEU A 99 16.85 -7.43 -5.49
CA LEU A 99 16.44 -6.10 -5.95
C LEU A 99 14.94 -5.88 -5.73
N ILE A 100 14.11 -6.88 -6.03
CA ILE A 100 12.67 -6.85 -5.76
C ILE A 100 12.42 -6.67 -4.26
N ALA A 101 13.13 -7.42 -3.41
CA ALA A 101 13.01 -7.34 -1.96
C ALA A 101 13.39 -5.95 -1.41
N ILE A 102 14.48 -5.35 -1.92
CA ILE A 102 14.90 -4.00 -1.54
C ILE A 102 13.82 -2.97 -1.92
N ILE A 103 13.30 -3.02 -3.15
CA ILE A 103 12.27 -2.09 -3.62
C ILE A 103 11.00 -2.23 -2.78
N ALA A 104 10.53 -3.47 -2.55
CA ALA A 104 9.35 -3.72 -1.76
C ALA A 104 9.51 -3.23 -0.31
N THR A 105 10.69 -3.44 0.28
CA THR A 105 11.00 -2.96 1.64
C THR A 105 11.01 -1.44 1.70
N LEU A 106 11.66 -0.75 0.75
CA LEU A 106 11.70 0.71 0.69
C LEU A 106 10.30 1.32 0.55
N LEU A 107 9.47 0.76 -0.35
CA LEU A 107 8.10 1.20 -0.53
C LEU A 107 7.26 1.00 0.73
N LEU A 108 7.41 -0.14 1.40
CA LEU A 108 6.69 -0.41 2.65
C LEU A 108 7.15 0.52 3.78
N SER A 109 8.45 0.74 3.94
CA SER A 109 9.00 1.69 4.91
C SER A 109 8.50 3.12 4.67
N PHE A 110 8.44 3.56 3.42
CA PHE A 110 7.88 4.87 3.06
C PHE A 110 6.40 4.99 3.45
N GLN A 111 5.61 3.94 3.21
CA GLN A 111 4.21 3.91 3.60
C GLN A 111 4.04 3.96 5.13
N ILE A 112 4.82 3.18 5.87
CA ILE A 112 4.82 3.19 7.35
C ILE A 112 5.19 4.57 7.89
N TYR A 113 6.22 5.20 7.32
CA TYR A 113 6.61 6.56 7.67
C TYR A 113 5.44 7.54 7.50
N LEU A 114 4.73 7.48 6.37
CA LEU A 114 3.58 8.35 6.12
C LEU A 114 2.39 8.04 7.03
N ALA A 115 2.13 6.78 7.37
CA ALA A 115 1.06 6.41 8.31
C ALA A 115 1.31 6.97 9.72
N LEU A 116 2.58 7.00 10.15
CA LEU A 116 2.97 7.53 11.46
C LEU A 116 3.16 9.05 11.47
N ALA A 117 3.30 9.68 10.30
CA ALA A 117 3.55 11.11 10.18
C ALA A 117 2.40 11.95 10.78
N LYS A 118 2.79 12.97 11.56
CA LYS A 118 1.84 13.95 12.15
C LYS A 118 1.01 14.67 11.09
N SER A 119 1.57 14.88 9.90
CA SER A 119 0.90 15.52 8.77
C SER A 119 -0.29 14.72 8.24
N THR A 120 -0.18 13.38 8.19
CA THR A 120 -1.27 12.49 7.77
C THR A 120 -2.38 12.46 8.81
N LYS A 121 -2.02 12.38 10.11
CA LYS A 121 -2.99 12.46 11.20
C LYS A 121 -3.75 13.79 11.19
N ALA A 122 -3.03 14.90 11.07
CA ALA A 122 -3.64 16.23 10.98
C ALA A 122 -4.53 16.38 9.73
N TYR A 123 -4.14 15.80 8.59
CA TYR A 123 -4.94 15.85 7.36
C TYR A 123 -6.28 15.12 7.49
N LEU A 124 -6.30 13.97 8.18
CA LEU A 124 -7.52 13.19 8.41
C LEU A 124 -8.42 13.80 9.49
N GLN A 125 -7.84 14.37 10.56
CA GLN A 125 -8.60 14.98 11.67
C GLN A 125 -9.28 16.32 11.33
N VAL A 126 -8.76 17.06 10.34
CA VAL A 126 -9.35 18.34 9.93
C VAL A 126 -10.76 18.15 9.35
N GLU A 127 -11.03 17.06 8.65
CA GLU A 127 -12.37 16.78 8.11
C GLU A 127 -13.36 16.39 9.22
N GLU A 128 -12.93 15.58 10.20
CA GLU A 128 -13.74 15.25 11.39
C GLU A 128 -14.22 16.49 12.13
N ALA A 129 -13.31 17.42 12.44
CA ALA A 129 -13.65 18.66 13.13
C ALA A 129 -14.61 19.54 12.31
N SER A 130 -14.50 19.49 10.99
CA SER A 130 -15.38 20.22 10.07
C SER A 130 -16.78 19.62 10.00
N LYS A 131 -16.88 18.29 10.05
CA LYS A 131 -18.14 17.55 10.01
C LYS A 131 -18.91 17.67 11.33
N ASN A 132 -18.21 17.60 12.47
CA ASN A 132 -18.84 17.67 13.80
C ASN A 132 -19.54 19.03 14.02
N LYS A 133 -18.87 20.14 13.66
CA LYS A 133 -19.46 21.48 13.72
C LYS A 133 -20.73 21.67 12.87
N ARG A 134 -20.92 20.85 11.84
CA ARG A 134 -22.10 20.93 10.96
C ARG A 134 -23.31 20.22 11.55
N PHE A 135 -23.12 19.31 12.51
CA PHE A 135 -24.20 18.62 13.21
C PHE A 135 -24.62 19.32 14.51
N ASP A 136 -23.76 20.14 15.12
CA ASP A 136 -24.09 20.93 16.32
C ASP A 136 -25.02 22.14 16.03
N HIS A 137 -25.32 22.41 14.75
CA HIS A 137 -26.18 23.51 14.30
C HIS A 137 -27.45 23.06 13.56
N ALA A 138 -27.78 21.77 13.61
CA ALA A 138 -29.01 21.18 13.07
C ALA A 138 -29.93 20.74 14.21
#